data_AF-A0A2K2VI89-F1
#
_entry.id   AF-A0A2K2VI89-F1
#
_cell.length_a   1.000
_cell.length_b   1.000
_cell.length_c   1.000
_cell.angle_alpha   90.00
_cell.angle_beta   90.00
_cell.angle_gamma   90.00
#
_symmetry.space_group_name_H-M   'P 1'
#
loop_
_entity.id
_entity.type
_entity.pdbx_description
1 polymer ?
#
loop_
_entity_poly.entity_id
_entity_poly.type
_entity_poly.pdbx_seq_one_letter_code
_entity_poly.pdbx_strand_id
1 'polypeptide(L)' 'MLAFTTAIINRLVKYYNINPDEAREMVHDEWNYLEEEYVNGDYSAIEMAKYLVSIYMVA' A
#
# COMPACT_ATOMS: atom_id res chain seq x y z
N MET A 1 -1.82 12.91 3.16
CA MET A 1 -2.51 11.94 2.27
C MET A 1 -1.61 11.52 1.10
N LEU A 2 -1.32 12.40 0.12
CA LEU A 2 -0.42 12.08 -1.03
C LEU A 2 0.97 11.55 -0.65
N ALA A 3 1.58 12.06 0.42
CA ALA A 3 2.89 11.58 0.88
C ALA A 3 2.84 10.15 1.43
N PHE A 4 1.72 9.75 2.05
CA PHE A 4 1.54 8.43 2.64
C PHE A 4 1.33 7.36 1.56
N THR A 5 0.41 7.61 0.61
CA THR A 5 0.20 6.72 -0.55
C THR A 5 1.46 6.56 -1.38
N THR A 6 2.18 7.67 -1.63
CA THR A 6 3.46 7.64 -2.35
C THR A 6 4.49 6.79 -1.61
N ALA A 7 4.54 6.84 -0.28
CA ALA A 7 5.45 6.00 0.50
C ALA A 7 5.12 4.50 0.38
N ILE A 8 3.84 4.15 0.34
CA ILE A 8 3.38 2.76 0.14
C ILE A 8 3.75 2.30 -1.28
N ILE A 9 3.39 3.06 -2.31
CA ILE A 9 3.69 2.75 -3.72
C ILE A 9 5.19 2.55 -3.92
N ASN A 10 6.01 3.48 -3.45
CA ASN A 10 7.47 3.38 -3.55
C ASN A 10 8.00 2.11 -2.87
N ARG A 11 7.34 1.64 -1.81
CA ARG A 11 7.74 0.44 -1.09
C ARG A 11 7.33 -0.83 -1.84
N LEU A 12 6.13 -0.87 -2.40
CA LEU A 12 5.65 -1.94 -3.28
C LEU A 12 6.59 -2.12 -4.48
N VAL A 13 6.92 -1.02 -5.16
CA VAL A 13 7.84 -1.03 -6.31
C VAL A 13 9.24 -1.49 -5.90
N LYS A 14 9.81 -0.91 -4.84
CA LYS A 14 11.21 -1.15 -4.47
C LYS A 14 11.47 -2.54 -3.88
N TYR A 15 10.56 -3.04 -3.04
CA TYR A 15 10.82 -4.24 -2.24
C TYR A 15 10.04 -5.46 -2.71
N TYR A 16 8.94 -5.27 -3.43
CA TYR A 16 8.11 -6.35 -3.94
C TYR A 16 8.13 -6.45 -5.47
N ASN A 17 8.88 -5.56 -6.14
CA ASN A 17 9.04 -5.53 -7.59
C ASN A 17 7.70 -5.45 -8.35
N ILE A 18 6.69 -4.86 -7.71
CA ILE A 18 5.38 -4.60 -8.32
C ILE A 18 5.53 -3.42 -9.26
N ASN A 19 4.87 -3.48 -10.41
CA ASN A 19 4.98 -2.40 -11.37
C ASN A 19 4.34 -1.11 -10.79
N PRO A 20 4.82 0.10 -11.12
CA PRO A 20 4.30 1.33 -10.51
C PRO A 20 2.81 1.61 -10.76
N ASP A 21 2.26 1.15 -11.88
CA ASP A 21 0.85 1.36 -12.23
C ASP A 21 -0.05 0.40 -11.43
N GLU A 22 0.32 -0.87 -11.35
CA GLU A 22 -0.32 -1.89 -10.51
C GLU A 22 -0.21 -1.54 -9.03
N ALA A 23 0.94 -1.04 -8.57
CA ALA A 23 1.08 -0.56 -7.20
C ALA A 23 0.14 0.62 -6.89
N ARG A 24 -0.18 1.47 -7.87
CA ARG A 24 -1.19 2.53 -7.71
C ARG A 24 -2.59 1.95 -7.67
N GLU A 25 -2.90 1.00 -8.53
CA GLU A 25 -4.20 0.30 -8.53
C GLU A 25 -4.43 -0.40 -7.19
N MET A 26 -3.47 -1.18 -6.69
CA MET A 26 -3.55 -1.85 -5.39
C MET A 26 -3.82 -0.88 -4.23
N VAL A 27 -3.15 0.27 -4.21
CA VAL A 27 -3.36 1.29 -3.18
C VAL A 27 -4.72 1.98 -3.33
N HIS A 28 -5.19 2.15 -4.57
CA HIS A 28 -6.46 2.78 -4.86
C HIS A 28 -7.65 1.87 -4.51
N ASP A 29 -7.55 0.58 -4.85
CA ASP A 29 -8.57 -0.42 -4.58
C ASP A 29 -8.79 -0.61 -3.08
N GLU A 30 -7.72 -0.59 -2.30
CA GLU A 30 -7.77 -0.72 -0.84
C GLU A 30 -7.76 0.63 -0.10
N TRP A 31 -8.01 1.75 -0.79
CA TRP A 31 -7.83 3.09 -0.22
C TRP A 31 -8.64 3.31 1.06
N ASN A 32 -9.88 2.83 1.11
CA ASN A 32 -10.75 3.01 2.27
C ASN A 32 -10.14 2.39 3.55
N TYR A 33 -9.56 1.20 3.45
CA TYR A 33 -8.90 0.54 4.57
C TYR A 33 -7.61 1.28 4.95
N LEU A 34 -6.79 1.63 3.94
CA LEU A 34 -5.53 2.33 4.16
C LEU A 34 -5.72 3.71 4.81
N GLU A 35 -6.80 4.41 4.47
CA GLU A 35 -7.17 5.70 5.04
C GLU A 35 -7.61 5.57 6.50
N GLU A 36 -8.49 4.61 6.80
CA GLU A 36 -8.97 4.36 8.16
C GLU A 36 -7.82 4.05 9.11
N GLU A 37 -6.95 3.11 8.73
CA GLU A 37 -5.79 2.73 9.53
C GLU A 37 -4.74 3.84 9.66
N TYR A 38 -4.59 4.68 8.63
CA TYR A 38 -3.72 5.86 8.71
C TYR A 38 -4.26 6.91 9.68
N VAL A 39 -5.59 7.13 9.68
CA VAL A 39 -6.26 8.06 10.59
C VAL A 39 -6.22 7.55 12.03
N ASN A 40 -6.37 6.25 12.23
CA ASN A 40 -6.25 5.60 13.54
C ASN A 40 -4.81 5.58 14.06
N GLY A 41 -3.82 5.80 13.18
CA GLY A 41 -2.40 5.87 13.54
C GLY A 41 -1.77 4.51 13.81
N ASP A 42 -2.47 3.42 13.45
CA ASP A 42 -2.13 2.05 13.84
C ASP A 42 -1.06 1.42 12.95
N TYR A 43 -0.82 1.95 11.74
CA TYR A 43 0.09 1.33 10.78
C TYR A 43 0.99 2.29 10.00
N SER A 44 2.22 1.85 9.81
CA SER A 44 3.21 2.49 8.95
C SER A 44 3.02 2.09 7.48
N ALA A 45 3.57 2.89 6.55
CA ALA A 45 3.61 2.55 5.11
C ALA A 45 4.29 1.19 4.83
N ILE A 46 5.09 0.68 5.79
CA ILE A 46 5.73 -0.64 5.75
C ILE A 46 4.71 -1.75 5.88
N GLU A 47 3.87 -1.65 6.90
CA GLU A 47 2.87 -2.65 7.22
C GLU A 47 1.77 -2.65 6.16
N MET A 48 1.42 -1.48 5.65
CA MET A 48 0.48 -1.37 4.53
C MET A 48 0.98 -2.03 3.25
N ALA A 49 2.25 -1.82 2.88
CA ALA A 49 2.80 -2.50 1.72
C ALA A 49 2.80 -4.04 1.90
N LYS A 50 3.11 -4.53 3.11
CA LYS A 50 3.03 -5.96 3.44
C LYS A 50 1.60 -6.50 3.32
N TYR A 51 0.64 -5.77 3.87
CA TYR A 51 -0.78 -6.11 3.82
C TYR A 51 -1.27 -6.22 2.38
N LEU A 52 -1.02 -5.19 1.57
CA LEU A 52 -1.37 -5.19 0.14
C LEU A 52 -0.75 -6.37 -0.60
N VAL A 53 0.52 -6.67 -0.36
CA VAL A 53 1.15 -7.85 -0.98
C VAL A 53 0.49 -9.15 -0.52
N SER A 54 0.10 -9.25 0.76
CA SER A 54 -0.55 -10.46 1.27
C SER A 54 -1.94 -10.71 0.69
N ILE A 55 -2.65 -9.66 0.26
CA ILE A 55 -3.94 -9.79 -0.42
C ILE A 55 -3.73 -10.20 -1.89
N TYR A 56 -2.82 -9.52 -2.59
CA TYR A 56 -2.72 -9.62 -4.04
C TYR A 56 -1.77 -10.73 -4.52
N MET A 57 -0.87 -11.24 -3.67
CA MET A 57 0.13 -12.27 -4.06
C MET A 57 -0.14 -13.67 -3.47
N VAL A 58 -1.30 -13.91 -2.84
CA VAL A 58 -1.72 -15.23 -2.34
C VAL A 58 -2.66 -15.93 -3.34
N ALA A 59 -2.35 -15.84 -4.64
CA ALA A 59 -3.03 -16.56 -5.71
C ALA A 59 -2.05 -17.46 -6.47
#